data_AF-A0A6J3JKS6-F1
#
_entry.id   AF-A0A6J3JKS6-F1
#
_cell.length_a   1.000
_cell.length_b   1.000
_cell.length_c   1.000
_cell.angle_alpha   90.00
_cell.angle_beta   90.00
_cell.angle_gamma   90.00
#
_symmetry.space_group_name_H-M   'P 1'
#
loop_
_entity.id
_entity.type
_entity.pdbx_description
1 polymer ?
#
loop_
_entity_poly.entity_id
_entity_poly.type
_entity_poly.pdbx_seq_one_letter_code
_entity_poly.pdbx_strand_id
1 'polypeptide(L)'
;MRRAVPKQTEMSQKTNENIKRYTQFFQKPQIPIQPYICSTLNDFQQERDFLAKNIFPQLNELCNSWGTYFKAVDLSWSALKSPKSLPTHLFRQYSCLHSQQLMLCLDYVNSCFPFFICLLGQTYGDFLPDYSHFMTSKVTHLSNLSKVEQNLYVAAKNGYPWVLENPNCSLTEFEIIQAAFLNEPQFQYFYIRTGATLLKGLDDEEKEERLPSSSLMNEEEKLRIGKLKAKIISKGLPVRFYSDLHQLGELVFKDWSVVIEKLHPATVMIENID
;
A
#
# COMPACT_ATOMS: atom_id res chain seq x y z
N MET A 1 -25.02 -74.31 7.72
CA MET A 1 -25.19 -72.86 7.49
C MET A 1 -23.86 -72.16 7.76
N ARG A 2 -23.09 -71.82 6.72
CA ARG A 2 -21.80 -71.13 6.87
C ARG A 2 -22.02 -69.62 6.81
N ARG A 3 -21.60 -68.91 7.86
CA ARG A 3 -21.56 -67.44 7.96
C ARG A 3 -20.69 -66.87 6.84
N ALA A 4 -21.25 -65.93 6.08
CA ALA A 4 -20.50 -65.14 5.11
C ALA A 4 -19.69 -64.06 5.85
N VAL A 5 -18.37 -64.12 5.70
CA VAL A 5 -17.42 -63.08 6.14
C VAL A 5 -17.45 -61.97 5.08
N PRO A 6 -17.63 -60.69 5.43
CA PRO A 6 -17.55 -59.60 4.45
C PRO A 6 -16.13 -59.51 3.88
N LYS A 7 -16.04 -59.42 2.55
CA LYS A 7 -14.79 -59.32 1.79
C LYS A 7 -13.99 -58.10 2.26
N GLN A 8 -12.74 -58.32 2.68
CA GLN A 8 -11.74 -57.29 2.98
C GLN A 8 -11.52 -56.28 1.83
N THR A 9 -12.01 -56.57 0.64
CA THR A 9 -11.89 -55.75 -0.58
C THR A 9 -12.78 -54.49 -0.55
N GLU A 10 -13.94 -54.51 0.12
CA GLU A 10 -14.85 -53.34 0.19
C GLU A 10 -14.38 -52.27 1.19
N MET A 11 -13.72 -52.67 2.28
CA MET A 11 -13.14 -51.72 3.24
C MET A 11 -11.95 -50.96 2.64
N SER A 12 -11.09 -51.64 1.87
CA SER A 12 -9.93 -51.01 1.23
C SER A 12 -10.32 -49.97 0.17
N GLN A 13 -11.43 -50.19 -0.54
CA GLN A 13 -11.94 -49.25 -1.56
C GLN A 13 -12.56 -47.99 -0.94
N LYS A 14 -13.32 -48.12 0.16
CA LYS A 14 -13.86 -46.96 0.89
C LYS A 14 -12.76 -46.10 1.52
N THR A 15 -11.71 -46.70 2.05
CA THR A 15 -10.55 -45.96 2.60
C THR A 15 -9.80 -45.22 1.50
N ASN A 16 -9.65 -45.82 0.31
CA ASN A 16 -9.00 -45.16 -0.84
C ASN A 16 -9.85 -44.06 -1.48
N GLU A 17 -11.18 -44.18 -1.53
CA GLU A 17 -12.04 -43.08 -1.97
C GLU A 17 -12.06 -41.92 -0.97
N ASN A 18 -12.03 -42.20 0.34
CA ASN A 18 -11.92 -41.16 1.36
C ASN A 18 -10.56 -40.47 1.29
N ILE A 19 -9.46 -41.21 1.14
CA ILE A 19 -8.12 -40.62 0.93
C ILE A 19 -8.09 -39.78 -0.35
N LYS A 20 -8.75 -40.21 -1.44
CA LYS A 20 -8.90 -39.41 -2.68
C LYS A 20 -9.73 -38.14 -2.48
N ARG A 21 -10.81 -38.20 -1.68
CA ARG A 21 -11.59 -37.01 -1.30
C ARG A 21 -10.79 -36.04 -0.42
N TYR A 22 -9.99 -36.55 0.52
CA TYR A 22 -9.09 -35.72 1.35
C TYR A 22 -7.90 -35.15 0.55
N THR A 23 -7.39 -35.87 -0.46
CA THR A 23 -6.33 -35.36 -1.35
C THR A 23 -6.83 -34.40 -2.42
N GLN A 24 -8.14 -34.34 -2.69
CA GLN A 24 -8.75 -33.37 -3.59
C GLN A 24 -8.96 -31.98 -2.97
N PHE A 25 -8.71 -31.79 -1.67
CA PHE A 25 -8.69 -30.47 -1.03
C PHE A 25 -7.33 -29.77 -1.09
N PHE A 26 -6.31 -30.44 -1.61
CA PHE A 26 -5.02 -29.79 -1.83
C PHE A 26 -5.04 -29.01 -3.14
N GLN A 27 -4.50 -27.79 -3.05
CA GLN A 27 -4.02 -26.95 -4.15
C GLN A 27 -4.97 -25.90 -4.72
N LYS A 28 -5.71 -25.17 -3.88
CA LYS A 28 -5.80 -23.74 -4.18
C LYS A 28 -4.42 -23.15 -3.88
N PRO A 29 -3.74 -22.49 -4.84
CA PRO A 29 -2.49 -21.81 -4.53
C PRO A 29 -2.79 -20.81 -3.40
N GLN A 30 -2.08 -20.98 -2.30
CA GLN A 30 -2.12 -20.07 -1.16
C GLN A 30 -1.69 -18.70 -1.69
N ILE A 31 -2.64 -17.77 -1.79
CA ILE A 31 -2.37 -16.45 -2.35
C ILE A 31 -1.49 -15.70 -1.35
N PRO A 32 -0.28 -15.26 -1.73
CA PRO A 32 0.54 -14.45 -0.85
C PRO A 32 -0.14 -13.11 -0.60
N ILE A 33 -0.14 -12.66 0.65
CA ILE A 33 -0.78 -11.39 1.03
C ILE A 33 0.30 -10.30 1.00
N GLN A 34 0.27 -9.49 -0.06
CA GLN A 34 1.30 -8.50 -0.34
C GLN A 34 0.71 -7.11 -0.51
N PRO A 35 0.28 -6.45 0.59
CA PRO A 35 -0.27 -5.11 0.50
C PRO A 35 0.75 -4.07 0.06
N TYR A 36 0.35 -3.21 -0.87
CA TYR A 36 1.10 -1.99 -1.15
C TYR A 36 0.88 -0.96 -0.04
N ILE A 37 1.96 -0.36 0.46
CA ILE A 37 1.92 0.74 1.44
C ILE A 37 1.98 2.07 0.70
N CYS A 38 0.86 2.79 0.70
CA CYS A 38 0.74 4.14 0.20
C CYS A 38 0.80 5.13 1.37
N SER A 39 1.71 6.10 1.33
CA SER A 39 1.82 7.17 2.33
C SER A 39 2.62 8.35 1.76
N THR A 40 2.50 9.53 2.35
CA THR A 40 3.43 10.61 2.02
C THR A 40 4.84 10.28 2.54
N LEU A 41 5.86 10.55 1.72
CA LEU A 41 7.24 10.10 1.99
C LEU A 41 7.78 10.61 3.33
N ASN A 42 7.57 11.89 3.63
CA ASN A 42 8.22 12.58 4.74
C ASN A 42 7.53 12.39 6.10
N ASP A 43 6.23 12.05 6.12
CA ASP A 43 5.42 12.16 7.34
C ASP A 43 5.20 10.86 8.10
N PHE A 44 5.49 9.72 7.47
CA PHE A 44 5.05 8.40 7.93
C PHE A 44 6.20 7.44 8.24
N GLN A 45 7.44 7.92 8.36
CA GLN A 45 8.59 7.05 8.60
C GLN A 45 8.45 6.27 9.93
N GLN A 46 7.97 6.93 10.99
CA GLN A 46 7.79 6.30 12.30
C GLN A 46 6.71 5.21 12.26
N GLU A 47 5.58 5.50 11.60
CA GLU A 47 4.49 4.56 11.38
C GLU A 47 4.94 3.35 10.57
N ARG A 48 5.63 3.57 9.44
CA ARG A 48 6.15 2.49 8.59
C ARG A 48 7.16 1.63 9.34
N ASP A 49 8.11 2.24 10.05
CA ASP A 49 9.09 1.52 10.85
C ASP A 49 8.42 0.71 11.98
N PHE A 50 7.42 1.29 12.65
CA PHE A 50 6.67 0.62 13.69
C PHE A 50 5.91 -0.59 13.14
N LEU A 51 5.19 -0.45 12.03
CA LEU A 51 4.47 -1.53 11.39
C LEU A 51 5.41 -2.64 10.91
N ALA A 52 6.53 -2.28 10.27
CA ALA A 52 7.52 -3.24 9.78
C ALA A 52 8.21 -4.03 10.89
N LYS A 53 8.48 -3.39 12.04
CA LYS A 53 9.16 -4.04 13.17
C LYS A 53 8.23 -4.85 14.06
N ASN A 54 6.99 -4.39 14.26
CA ASN A 54 6.12 -4.95 15.29
C ASN A 54 4.90 -5.68 14.74
N ILE A 55 4.28 -5.22 13.64
CA ILE A 55 2.96 -5.70 13.20
C ILE A 55 3.06 -6.68 12.03
N PHE A 56 3.80 -6.34 10.99
CA PHE A 56 3.97 -7.20 9.81
C PHE A 56 4.59 -8.57 10.14
N PRO A 57 5.55 -8.69 11.09
CA PRO A 57 6.04 -10.01 11.51
C PRO A 57 4.95 -10.88 12.13
N GLN A 58 4.08 -10.32 12.98
CA GLN A 58 2.98 -11.05 13.61
C GLN A 58 1.95 -11.51 12.57
N LEU A 59 1.61 -10.65 11.61
CA LEU A 59 0.74 -11.02 10.48
C LEU A 59 1.36 -12.10 9.61
N ASN A 60 2.69 -12.06 9.42
CA ASN A 60 3.40 -13.08 8.66
C ASN A 60 3.43 -14.42 9.39
N GLU A 61 3.62 -14.44 10.70
CA GLU A 61 3.49 -15.66 11.51
C GLU A 61 2.10 -16.28 11.39
N LEU A 62 1.06 -15.44 11.43
CA LEU A 62 -0.31 -15.88 11.22
C LEU A 62 -0.47 -16.50 9.82
N CYS A 63 -0.03 -15.82 8.76
CA CYS A 63 -0.01 -16.37 7.40
C CYS A 63 0.79 -17.67 7.25
N ASN A 64 1.95 -17.78 7.89
CA ASN A 64 2.82 -18.96 7.82
C ASN A 64 2.11 -20.20 8.37
N SER A 65 1.28 -20.05 9.40
CA SER A 65 0.46 -21.15 9.94
C SER A 65 -0.52 -21.73 8.91
N TRP A 66 -0.94 -20.90 7.94
CA TRP A 66 -1.81 -21.31 6.83
C TRP A 66 -1.04 -21.79 5.61
N GLY A 67 0.30 -21.67 5.57
CA GLY A 67 1.12 -22.01 4.41
C GLY A 67 1.21 -20.91 3.34
N THR A 68 0.91 -19.66 3.72
CA THR A 68 1.14 -18.45 2.92
C THR A 68 2.10 -17.51 3.65
N TYR A 69 2.36 -16.33 3.11
CA TYR A 69 3.16 -15.30 3.78
C TYR A 69 2.51 -13.92 3.67
N PHE A 70 2.83 -13.06 4.62
CA PHE A 70 2.49 -11.65 4.61
C PHE A 70 3.74 -10.83 4.33
N LYS A 71 3.75 -10.06 3.24
CA LYS A 71 4.87 -9.15 2.92
C LYS A 71 4.36 -7.84 2.36
N ALA A 72 4.27 -6.83 3.22
CA ALA A 72 4.00 -5.48 2.80
C ALA A 72 5.08 -4.97 1.83
N VAL A 73 4.64 -4.34 0.75
CA VAL A 73 5.49 -3.72 -0.27
C VAL A 73 5.48 -2.22 -0.03
N ASP A 74 6.61 -1.70 0.45
CA ASP A 74 6.79 -0.28 0.71
C ASP A 74 7.90 0.27 -0.18
N LEU A 75 7.52 1.13 -1.12
CA LEU A 75 8.45 1.84 -2.00
C LEU A 75 8.90 3.18 -1.42
N SER A 76 8.50 3.52 -0.18
CA SER A 76 8.92 4.72 0.53
C SER A 76 10.41 4.61 0.84
N TRP A 77 11.21 4.87 -0.17
CA TRP A 77 12.62 4.56 -0.23
C TRP A 77 13.37 5.55 0.69
N SER A 78 13.72 5.10 1.88
CA SER A 78 14.54 5.85 2.84
C SER A 78 16.00 6.02 2.40
N ALA A 79 16.46 5.21 1.43
CA ALA A 79 17.78 5.32 0.80
C ALA A 79 17.89 6.39 -0.32
N LEU A 80 16.89 7.28 -0.47
CA LEU A 80 16.90 8.44 -1.35
C LEU A 80 17.07 9.73 -0.51
N LYS A 81 17.59 9.60 0.73
CA LYS A 81 18.31 10.72 1.33
C LYS A 81 19.50 10.98 0.42
N SER A 82 19.41 12.02 -0.43
CA SER A 82 20.48 12.51 -1.29
C SER A 82 21.82 12.33 -0.58
N PRO A 83 22.63 11.32 -0.95
CA PRO A 83 23.96 11.25 -0.39
C PRO A 83 24.67 12.39 -1.12
N LYS A 84 24.99 13.45 -0.37
CA LYS A 84 25.63 14.68 -0.85
C LYS A 84 26.96 14.44 -1.59
N SER A 85 27.37 13.19 -1.82
CA SER A 85 28.59 12.74 -2.48
C SER A 85 28.41 11.40 -3.22
N LEU A 86 27.40 11.23 -4.08
CA LEU A 86 27.33 10.05 -4.95
C LEU A 86 28.26 10.21 -6.17
N PRO A 87 29.05 9.17 -6.55
CA PRO A 87 29.73 9.12 -7.83
C PRO A 87 28.79 9.43 -9.00
N THR A 88 29.27 10.13 -10.04
CA THR A 88 28.47 10.64 -11.17
C THR A 88 27.56 9.59 -11.81
N HIS A 89 28.00 8.33 -11.90
CA HIS A 89 27.19 7.24 -12.45
C HIS A 89 25.99 6.86 -11.57
N LEU A 90 26.17 6.87 -10.25
CA LEU A 90 25.09 6.59 -9.30
C LEU A 90 24.13 7.78 -9.20
N PHE A 91 24.63 9.01 -9.33
CA PHE A 91 23.77 10.22 -9.36
C PHE A 91 22.81 10.21 -10.55
N ARG A 92 23.28 9.75 -11.72
CA ARG A 92 22.44 9.59 -12.91
C ARG A 92 21.35 8.54 -12.66
N GLN A 93 21.70 7.39 -12.10
CA GLN A 93 20.74 6.33 -11.77
C GLN A 93 19.69 6.82 -10.75
N TYR A 94 20.13 7.52 -9.72
CA TYR A 94 19.26 8.14 -8.71
C TYR A 94 18.26 9.13 -9.34
N SER A 95 18.74 9.99 -10.23
CA SER A 95 17.92 11.00 -10.91
C SER A 95 16.87 10.37 -11.82
N CYS A 96 17.25 9.31 -12.54
CA CYS A 96 16.34 8.53 -13.39
C CYS A 96 15.25 7.84 -12.56
N LEU A 97 15.60 7.20 -11.44
CA LEU A 97 14.62 6.56 -10.55
C LEU A 97 13.64 7.59 -9.98
N HIS A 98 14.13 8.75 -9.54
CA HIS A 98 13.26 9.84 -9.09
C HIS A 98 12.29 10.31 -10.17
N SER A 99 12.70 10.33 -11.45
CA SER A 99 11.81 10.78 -12.56
C SER A 99 10.78 9.73 -12.96
N GLN A 100 10.97 8.48 -12.52
CA GLN A 100 10.11 7.34 -12.79
C GLN A 100 9.31 6.92 -11.57
N GLN A 101 9.41 7.65 -10.46
CA GLN A 101 8.83 7.27 -9.19
C GLN A 101 7.32 7.05 -9.29
N LEU A 102 6.59 7.97 -9.95
CA LEU A 102 5.15 7.82 -10.15
C LEU A 102 4.82 6.53 -10.90
N MET A 103 5.51 6.28 -12.02
CA MET A 103 5.31 5.07 -12.82
C MET A 103 5.55 3.81 -11.99
N LEU A 104 6.65 3.75 -11.25
CA LEU A 104 6.99 2.62 -10.38
C LEU A 104 5.93 2.41 -9.30
N CYS A 105 5.51 3.46 -8.60
CA CYS A 105 4.44 3.38 -7.61
C CYS A 105 3.16 2.78 -8.20
N LEU A 106 2.73 3.25 -9.37
CA LEU A 106 1.54 2.74 -10.05
C LEU A 106 1.68 1.27 -10.48
N ASP A 107 2.85 0.87 -11.00
CA ASP A 107 3.14 -0.53 -11.35
C ASP A 107 3.08 -1.45 -10.12
N TYR A 108 3.62 -0.99 -8.99
CA TYR A 108 3.59 -1.76 -7.75
C TYR A 108 2.20 -1.82 -7.12
N VAL A 109 1.41 -0.74 -7.19
CA VAL A 109 -0.02 -0.77 -6.82
C VAL A 109 -0.75 -1.86 -7.62
N ASN A 110 -0.48 -1.95 -8.93
CA ASN A 110 -1.08 -2.97 -9.78
C ASN A 110 -0.60 -4.39 -9.45
N SER A 111 0.69 -4.58 -9.15
CA SER A 111 1.22 -5.91 -8.80
C SER A 111 0.80 -6.42 -7.42
N CYS A 112 0.50 -5.51 -6.49
CA CYS A 112 0.02 -5.82 -5.14
C CYS A 112 -1.50 -5.99 -5.06
N PHE A 113 -2.23 -5.72 -6.16
CA PHE A 113 -3.67 -5.92 -6.22
C PHE A 113 -4.02 -7.38 -5.88
N PRO A 114 -5.00 -7.65 -5.00
CA PRO A 114 -6.05 -6.76 -4.49
C PRO A 114 -5.78 -6.10 -3.13
N PHE A 115 -4.53 -6.02 -2.67
CA PHE A 115 -4.16 -5.61 -1.30
C PHE A 115 -3.60 -4.18 -1.25
N PHE A 116 -4.21 -3.32 -0.44
CA PHE A 116 -3.80 -1.91 -0.33
C PHE A 116 -3.91 -1.36 1.10
N ILE A 117 -2.84 -0.73 1.58
CA ILE A 117 -2.79 -0.01 2.86
C ILE A 117 -2.44 1.44 2.55
N CYS A 118 -3.29 2.38 2.97
CA CYS A 118 -3.01 3.80 2.84
C CYS A 118 -2.90 4.46 4.21
N LEU A 119 -1.80 5.18 4.45
CA LEU A 119 -1.59 6.01 5.63
C LEU A 119 -1.69 7.48 5.22
N LEU A 120 -2.62 8.23 5.83
CA LEU A 120 -2.86 9.63 5.50
C LEU A 120 -2.74 10.54 6.72
N GLY A 121 -2.13 11.70 6.48
CA GLY A 121 -1.68 12.63 7.52
C GLY A 121 -2.18 14.04 7.26
N GLN A 122 -1.34 15.02 7.55
CA GLN A 122 -1.67 16.43 7.29
C GLN A 122 -0.98 16.99 6.05
N THR A 123 0.04 16.30 5.51
CA THR A 123 0.64 16.64 4.23
C THR A 123 -0.10 15.98 3.08
N TYR A 124 -0.05 16.64 1.93
CA TYR A 124 -0.56 16.15 0.66
C TYR A 124 0.56 15.56 -0.21
N GLY A 125 1.81 16.02 -0.01
CA GLY A 125 2.99 15.63 -0.80
C GLY A 125 3.25 16.58 -1.97
N ASP A 126 4.26 16.29 -2.80
CA ASP A 126 4.63 17.16 -3.93
C ASP A 126 3.54 17.15 -5.01
N PHE A 127 3.12 18.33 -5.45
CA PHE A 127 2.10 18.53 -6.48
C PHE A 127 2.43 19.71 -7.41
N LEU A 128 1.77 19.75 -8.57
CA LEU A 128 1.82 20.92 -9.45
C LEU A 128 0.75 21.94 -9.03
N PRO A 129 1.13 23.20 -8.75
CA PRO A 129 0.17 24.25 -8.41
C PRO A 129 -0.82 24.50 -9.55
N ASP A 130 -2.04 24.94 -9.22
CA ASP A 130 -3.11 25.13 -10.21
C ASP A 130 -2.79 26.16 -11.30
N TYR A 131 -1.91 27.11 -11.03
CA TYR A 131 -1.45 28.09 -12.00
C TYR A 131 -0.35 27.57 -12.93
N SER A 132 0.21 26.38 -12.67
CA SER A 132 1.22 25.78 -13.53
C SER A 132 0.57 25.13 -14.76
N HIS A 133 0.95 25.60 -15.94
CA HIS A 133 0.35 25.15 -17.19
C HIS A 133 1.19 24.03 -17.80
N PHE A 134 1.01 22.81 -17.32
CA PHE A 134 1.74 21.65 -17.84
C PHE A 134 1.32 21.36 -19.29
N MET A 135 2.26 21.53 -20.23
CA MET A 135 2.02 21.38 -21.67
C MET A 135 2.98 20.36 -22.26
N THR A 136 2.50 19.13 -22.44
CA THR A 136 3.28 18.01 -23.00
C THR A 136 3.77 18.27 -24.43
N SER A 137 3.07 19.10 -25.20
CA SER A 137 3.41 19.45 -26.58
C SER A 137 4.68 20.31 -26.72
N LYS A 138 5.17 20.91 -25.63
CA LYS A 138 6.37 21.77 -25.62
C LYS A 138 7.62 21.09 -25.03
N VAL A 139 7.54 19.82 -24.64
CA VAL A 139 8.65 19.11 -24.00
C VAL A 139 9.70 18.72 -25.04
N THR A 140 10.78 19.51 -25.12
CA THR A 140 11.94 19.21 -25.99
C THR A 140 13.00 18.37 -25.27
N HIS A 141 13.25 18.66 -23.98
CA HIS A 141 14.18 17.92 -23.13
C HIS A 141 13.61 17.71 -21.73
N LEU A 142 13.68 16.47 -21.23
CA LEU A 142 13.20 16.08 -19.89
C LEU A 142 13.91 16.85 -18.76
N SER A 143 15.16 17.25 -18.97
CA SER A 143 15.98 18.00 -18.01
C SER A 143 15.46 19.41 -17.72
N ASN A 144 14.60 19.97 -18.58
CA ASN A 144 14.04 21.32 -18.41
C ASN A 144 12.78 21.32 -17.55
N LEU A 145 12.23 20.14 -17.26
CA LEU A 145 11.02 19.97 -16.47
C LEU A 145 11.35 19.86 -14.98
N SER A 146 10.45 20.36 -14.13
CA SER A 146 10.49 20.11 -12.69
C SER A 146 10.33 18.62 -12.38
N LYS A 147 10.65 18.23 -11.15
CA LYS A 147 10.59 16.82 -10.71
C LYS A 147 9.21 16.20 -10.89
N VAL A 148 8.16 16.95 -10.56
CA VAL A 148 6.77 16.49 -10.67
C VAL A 148 6.37 16.33 -12.13
N GLU A 149 6.72 17.30 -12.98
CA GLU A 149 6.47 17.24 -14.43
C GLU A 149 7.19 16.07 -15.12
N GLN A 150 8.43 15.77 -14.72
CA GLN A 150 9.15 14.60 -15.22
C GLN A 150 8.40 13.31 -14.89
N ASN A 151 7.91 13.18 -13.65
CA ASN A 151 7.16 12.01 -13.20
C ASN A 151 5.85 11.84 -13.98
N LEU A 152 5.09 12.92 -14.17
CA LEU A 152 3.86 12.91 -14.97
C LEU A 152 4.13 12.51 -16.41
N TYR A 153 5.13 13.13 -17.05
CA TYR A 153 5.49 12.83 -18.43
C TYR A 153 5.90 11.38 -18.61
N VAL A 154 6.77 10.88 -17.73
CA VAL A 154 7.26 9.50 -17.79
C VAL A 154 6.14 8.50 -17.52
N ALA A 155 5.32 8.70 -16.49
CA ALA A 155 4.18 7.82 -16.21
C ALA A 155 3.19 7.78 -17.39
N ALA A 156 2.86 8.95 -17.96
CA ALA A 156 1.95 9.05 -19.10
C ALA A 156 2.46 8.32 -20.35
N LYS A 157 3.78 8.39 -20.61
CA LYS A 157 4.40 7.69 -21.74
C LYS A 157 4.53 6.18 -21.53
N ASN A 158 4.45 5.70 -20.29
CA ASN A 158 4.65 4.30 -19.92
C ASN A 158 3.36 3.63 -19.42
N GLY A 159 2.21 3.96 -20.02
CA GLY A 159 0.96 3.22 -19.80
C GLY A 159 -0.03 3.86 -18.83
N TYR A 160 0.28 5.02 -18.25
CA TYR A 160 -0.63 5.75 -17.36
C TYR A 160 -1.03 7.13 -17.91
N PRO A 161 -1.62 7.24 -19.12
CA PRO A 161 -1.94 8.54 -19.73
C PRO A 161 -2.94 9.38 -18.91
N TRP A 162 -3.80 8.72 -18.12
CA TRP A 162 -4.82 9.34 -17.28
C TRP A 162 -4.25 10.29 -16.21
N VAL A 163 -2.97 10.14 -15.83
CA VAL A 163 -2.30 11.06 -14.89
C VAL A 163 -2.26 12.50 -15.42
N LEU A 164 -2.38 12.68 -16.75
CA LEU A 164 -2.44 13.98 -17.40
C LEU A 164 -3.83 14.62 -17.39
N GLU A 165 -4.88 13.87 -17.06
CA GLU A 165 -6.24 14.42 -16.91
C GLU A 165 -6.33 15.30 -15.66
N ASN A 166 -5.59 14.93 -14.61
CA ASN A 166 -5.51 15.67 -13.36
C ASN A 166 -4.02 15.82 -12.92
N PRO A 167 -3.22 16.65 -13.62
CA PRO A 167 -1.77 16.74 -13.39
C PRO A 167 -1.41 17.38 -12.04
N ASN A 168 -2.39 17.97 -11.35
CA ASN A 168 -2.21 18.70 -10.09
C ASN A 168 -2.40 17.78 -8.87
N CYS A 169 -2.61 16.48 -9.10
CA CYS A 169 -2.62 15.48 -8.04
C CYS A 169 -1.20 15.25 -7.50
N SER A 170 -1.10 14.93 -6.21
CA SER A 170 0.17 14.46 -5.65
C SER A 170 0.43 13.00 -6.02
N LEU A 171 1.67 12.54 -5.86
CA LEU A 171 2.03 11.13 -6.05
C LEU A 171 1.11 10.21 -5.24
N THR A 172 0.86 10.55 -3.97
CA THR A 172 -0.02 9.78 -3.07
C THR A 172 -1.47 9.79 -3.55
N GLU A 173 -1.99 10.91 -4.06
CA GLU A 173 -3.34 10.90 -4.66
C GLU A 173 -3.38 10.01 -5.91
N PHE A 174 -2.36 10.02 -6.77
CA PHE A 174 -2.33 9.12 -7.93
C PHE A 174 -2.32 7.63 -7.53
N GLU A 175 -1.56 7.25 -6.51
CA GLU A 175 -1.56 5.88 -5.96
C GLU A 175 -2.96 5.50 -5.46
N ILE A 176 -3.63 6.41 -4.75
CA ILE A 176 -5.00 6.19 -4.25
C ILE A 176 -6.00 6.10 -5.40
N ILE A 177 -5.88 6.93 -6.44
CA ILE A 177 -6.74 6.85 -7.62
C ILE A 177 -6.58 5.50 -8.30
N GLN A 178 -5.34 5.07 -8.55
CA GLN A 178 -5.04 3.79 -9.19
C GLN A 178 -5.57 2.61 -8.36
N ALA A 179 -5.26 2.59 -7.07
CA ALA A 179 -5.71 1.54 -6.17
C ALA A 179 -7.23 1.58 -6.03
N ALA A 180 -7.78 2.64 -5.45
CA ALA A 180 -9.16 2.63 -4.94
C ALA A 180 -10.23 3.09 -5.94
N PHE A 181 -9.87 3.88 -6.95
CA PHE A 181 -10.84 4.48 -7.88
C PHE A 181 -10.87 3.79 -9.25
N LEU A 182 -9.74 3.29 -9.73
CA LEU A 182 -9.65 2.58 -11.01
C LEU A 182 -9.74 1.06 -10.86
N ASN A 183 -9.02 0.47 -9.89
CA ASN A 183 -8.95 -0.99 -9.75
C ASN A 183 -9.98 -1.61 -8.78
N GLU A 184 -10.65 -0.80 -7.95
CA GLU A 184 -11.63 -1.23 -6.92
C GLU A 184 -11.25 -2.50 -6.10
N PRO A 185 -10.16 -2.45 -5.32
CA PRO A 185 -9.61 -3.60 -4.60
C PRO A 185 -10.55 -4.09 -3.50
N GLN A 186 -10.56 -5.42 -3.36
CA GLN A 186 -11.37 -6.11 -2.37
C GLN A 186 -10.85 -5.93 -0.93
N PHE A 187 -9.54 -5.73 -0.76
CA PHE A 187 -8.88 -5.67 0.55
C PHE A 187 -8.05 -4.38 0.66
N GLN A 188 -8.75 -3.27 0.94
CA GLN A 188 -8.15 -1.96 1.11
C GLN A 188 -8.54 -1.33 2.44
N TYR A 189 -7.57 -0.71 3.11
CA TYR A 189 -7.80 0.03 4.35
C TYR A 189 -7.04 1.36 4.35
N PHE A 190 -7.72 2.39 4.85
CA PHE A 190 -7.20 3.75 4.96
C PHE A 190 -7.09 4.13 6.43
N TYR A 191 -5.88 4.45 6.89
CA TYR A 191 -5.59 4.85 8.26
C TYR A 191 -5.25 6.34 8.29
N ILE A 192 -6.12 7.14 8.90
CA ILE A 192 -5.99 8.59 8.96
C ILE A 192 -5.52 9.03 10.35
N ARG A 193 -4.38 9.71 10.40
CA ARG A 193 -3.80 10.28 11.63
C ARG A 193 -4.62 11.49 12.09
N THR A 194 -5.08 11.47 13.33
CA THR A 194 -5.98 12.48 13.92
C THR A 194 -5.24 13.47 14.85
N GLY A 195 -3.99 13.19 15.24
CA GLY A 195 -3.19 14.03 16.14
C GLY A 195 -1.98 14.71 15.50
N ALA A 196 -1.67 15.93 15.95
CA ALA A 196 -0.42 16.65 15.63
C ALA A 196 0.79 16.17 16.46
N THR A 197 0.56 15.35 17.48
CA THR A 197 1.56 14.98 18.50
C THR A 197 2.75 14.17 17.95
N LEU A 198 2.57 13.46 16.83
CA LEU A 198 3.62 12.69 16.17
C LEU A 198 4.57 13.55 15.31
N LEU A 199 4.20 14.80 15.00
CA LEU A 199 5.06 15.74 14.26
C LEU A 199 6.15 16.38 15.13
N LYS A 200 6.09 16.21 16.47
CA LYS A 200 7.04 16.83 17.42
C LYS A 200 8.50 16.46 17.20
N GLY A 201 8.81 15.41 16.43
CA GLY A 201 10.19 15.03 16.11
C GLY A 201 10.83 15.78 14.93
N LEU A 202 10.07 16.62 14.21
CA LEU A 202 10.56 17.37 13.04
C LEU A 202 10.71 18.89 13.30
N ASP A 203 10.14 19.40 14.40
CA ASP A 203 10.01 20.85 14.66
C ASP A 203 11.10 21.44 15.57
N ASP A 204 12.03 20.65 16.10
CA ASP A 204 13.00 21.13 17.08
C ASP A 204 14.28 21.73 16.47
N GLU A 205 14.45 21.71 15.14
CA GLU A 205 15.62 22.33 14.46
C GLU A 205 15.29 23.50 13.50
N GLU A 206 14.03 23.84 13.22
CA GLU A 206 13.68 24.93 12.27
C GLU A 206 12.67 25.97 12.84
N LYS A 207 12.66 26.19 14.16
CA LYS A 207 11.94 27.32 14.77
C LYS A 207 12.79 28.58 14.83
N GLU A 208 13.24 29.07 13.68
CA GLU A 208 13.63 30.47 13.55
C GLU A 208 13.35 30.94 12.12
N GLU A 209 12.41 31.90 12.01
CA GLU A 209 12.13 32.76 10.86
C GLU A 209 11.63 32.12 9.54
N ARG A 210 10.31 31.89 9.42
CA ARG A 210 9.65 31.78 8.09
C ARG A 210 8.66 32.92 7.86
N LEU A 211 8.98 33.75 6.86
CA LEU A 211 8.25 34.93 6.37
C LEU A 211 6.84 34.61 5.80
N PRO A 212 5.96 35.63 5.64
CA PRO A 212 4.53 35.47 5.32
C PRO A 212 4.20 34.88 3.94
N SER A 213 5.18 34.75 3.03
CA SER A 213 4.99 34.18 1.69
C SER A 213 4.75 32.66 1.68
N SER A 214 5.05 31.98 2.79
CA SER A 214 4.80 30.54 3.00
C SER A 214 3.35 30.18 3.36
N SER A 215 2.49 31.18 3.58
CA SER A 215 1.12 30.97 4.09
C SER A 215 0.16 30.36 3.06
N LEU A 216 0.20 30.83 1.80
CA LEU A 216 -0.77 30.43 0.78
C LEU A 216 -0.60 28.98 0.30
N MET A 217 0.64 28.54 0.06
CA MET A 217 0.89 27.14 -0.36
C MET A 217 0.51 26.15 0.74
N ASN A 218 0.71 26.52 2.00
CA ASN A 218 0.33 25.68 3.14
C ASN A 218 -1.21 25.56 3.27
N GLU A 219 -1.96 26.63 3.00
CA GLU A 219 -3.42 26.57 2.98
C GLU A 219 -3.96 25.80 1.77
N GLU A 220 -3.33 25.91 0.59
CA GLU A 220 -3.67 25.09 -0.58
C GLU A 220 -3.43 23.60 -0.29
N GLU A 221 -2.30 23.26 0.32
CA GLU A 221 -1.97 21.88 0.69
C GLU A 221 -2.99 21.31 1.68
N LYS A 222 -3.32 22.05 2.75
CA LYS A 222 -4.35 21.68 3.73
C LYS A 222 -5.72 21.46 3.09
N LEU A 223 -6.09 22.32 2.14
CA LEU A 223 -7.34 22.18 1.41
C LEU A 223 -7.34 20.91 0.55
N ARG A 224 -6.24 20.62 -0.14
CA ARG A 224 -6.10 19.43 -1.00
C ARG A 224 -6.14 18.13 -0.20
N ILE A 225 -5.39 18.03 0.90
CA ILE A 225 -5.45 16.84 1.77
C ILE A 225 -6.84 16.68 2.40
N GLY A 226 -7.50 17.78 2.77
CA GLY A 226 -8.88 17.75 3.25
C GLY A 226 -9.86 17.22 2.21
N LYS A 227 -9.76 17.70 0.96
CA LYS A 227 -10.55 17.20 -0.18
C LYS A 227 -10.29 15.73 -0.46
N LEU A 228 -9.04 15.28 -0.43
CA LEU A 228 -8.69 13.87 -0.64
C LEU A 228 -9.30 12.96 0.44
N LYS A 229 -9.17 13.34 1.72
CA LYS A 229 -9.81 12.61 2.83
C LYS A 229 -11.33 12.54 2.66
N ALA A 230 -11.96 13.67 2.32
CA ALA A 230 -13.40 13.73 2.07
C ALA A 230 -13.80 12.84 0.88
N LYS A 231 -13.03 12.83 -0.20
CA LYS A 231 -13.25 11.98 -1.38
C LYS A 231 -13.22 10.49 -1.01
N ILE A 232 -12.23 10.05 -0.22
CA ILE A 232 -12.12 8.67 0.28
C ILE A 232 -13.32 8.29 1.14
N ILE A 233 -13.70 9.14 2.08
CA ILE A 233 -14.84 8.90 2.98
C ILE A 233 -16.15 8.87 2.19
N SER A 234 -16.36 9.81 1.27
CA SER A 234 -17.58 9.90 0.45
C SER A 234 -17.76 8.70 -0.49
N LYS A 235 -16.67 8.06 -0.92
CA LYS A 235 -16.72 6.81 -1.69
C LYS A 235 -17.14 5.60 -0.83
N GLY A 236 -17.12 5.71 0.50
CA GLY A 236 -17.46 4.62 1.41
C GLY A 236 -16.32 3.61 1.61
N LEU A 237 -15.07 4.04 1.43
CA LEU A 237 -13.90 3.19 1.60
C LEU A 237 -13.67 2.85 3.10
N PRO A 238 -13.05 1.71 3.45
CA PRO A 238 -12.78 1.34 4.84
C PRO A 238 -11.75 2.27 5.49
N VAL A 239 -12.24 3.26 6.25
CA VAL A 239 -11.41 4.25 6.95
C VAL A 239 -11.33 3.92 8.44
N ARG A 240 -10.13 4.11 9.01
CA ARG A 240 -9.84 4.08 10.44
C ARG A 240 -9.12 5.36 10.85
N PHE A 241 -9.39 5.83 12.05
CA PHE A 241 -8.71 6.99 12.62
C PHE A 241 -7.82 6.52 13.76
N TYR A 242 -6.60 7.08 13.84
CA TYR A 242 -5.69 6.80 14.94
C TYR A 242 -4.98 8.05 15.47
N SER A 243 -4.57 8.02 16.74
CA SER A 243 -3.85 9.09 17.44
C SER A 243 -2.37 8.81 17.66
N ASP A 244 -1.99 7.53 17.72
CA ASP A 244 -0.65 7.08 18.09
C ASP A 244 -0.28 5.74 17.42
N LEU A 245 0.99 5.36 17.52
CA LEU A 245 1.54 4.17 16.87
C LEU A 245 0.93 2.87 17.38
N HIS A 246 0.63 2.78 18.68
CA HIS A 246 0.06 1.55 19.26
C HIS A 246 -1.34 1.32 18.71
N GLN A 247 -2.18 2.36 18.72
CA GLN A 247 -3.51 2.29 18.14
C GLN A 247 -3.48 1.97 16.64
N LEU A 248 -2.55 2.57 15.87
CA LEU A 248 -2.34 2.20 14.47
C LEU A 248 -2.04 0.71 14.32
N GLY A 249 -1.14 0.18 15.17
CA GLY A 249 -0.77 -1.23 15.14
C GLY A 249 -1.93 -2.18 15.41
N GLU A 250 -2.73 -1.89 16.45
CA GLU A 250 -3.92 -2.68 16.79
C GLU A 250 -4.95 -2.69 15.66
N LEU A 251 -5.20 -1.52 15.05
CA LEU A 251 -6.12 -1.38 13.94
C LEU A 251 -5.64 -2.18 12.72
N VAL A 252 -4.37 -2.02 12.32
CA VAL A 252 -3.78 -2.74 11.18
C VAL A 252 -3.79 -4.24 11.44
N PHE A 253 -3.37 -4.68 12.62
CA PHE A 253 -3.37 -6.09 12.96
C PHE A 253 -4.79 -6.67 12.86
N LYS A 254 -5.77 -6.04 13.50
CA LYS A 254 -7.17 -6.49 13.48
C LYS A 254 -7.75 -6.56 12.07
N ASP A 255 -7.63 -5.48 11.29
CA ASP A 255 -8.21 -5.40 9.96
C ASP A 255 -7.57 -6.42 9.00
N TRP A 256 -6.26 -6.66 9.10
CA TRP A 256 -5.55 -7.62 8.25
C TRP A 256 -5.68 -9.07 8.71
N SER A 257 -5.85 -9.35 10.01
CA SER A 257 -6.24 -10.68 10.49
C SER A 257 -7.56 -11.13 9.88
N VAL A 258 -8.55 -10.23 9.78
CA VAL A 258 -9.83 -10.52 9.11
C VAL A 258 -9.64 -10.82 7.61
N VAL A 259 -8.72 -10.12 6.93
CA VAL A 259 -8.39 -10.43 5.52
C VAL A 259 -7.78 -11.82 5.40
N ILE A 260 -6.84 -12.17 6.28
CA ILE A 260 -6.17 -13.47 6.26
C ILE A 260 -7.21 -14.58 6.52
N GLU A 261 -8.06 -14.44 7.53
CA GLU A 261 -9.15 -15.38 7.82
C GLU A 261 -10.14 -15.51 6.67
N LYS A 262 -10.47 -14.42 5.98
CA LYS A 262 -11.41 -14.45 4.85
C LYS A 262 -10.82 -15.15 3.62
N LEU A 263 -9.51 -15.02 3.39
CA LEU A 263 -8.82 -15.71 2.29
C LEU A 263 -8.52 -17.17 2.62
N HIS A 264 -8.40 -17.48 3.90
CA HIS A 264 -8.16 -18.82 4.42
C HIS A 264 -9.23 -19.16 5.46
N PRO A 265 -10.50 -19.31 5.05
CA PRO A 265 -11.54 -19.71 5.98
C PRO A 265 -11.10 -21.05 6.55
N ALA A 266 -10.95 -21.10 7.87
CA ALA A 266 -10.55 -22.31 8.58
C ALA A 266 -11.32 -23.48 7.98
N THR A 267 -10.61 -24.52 7.53
CA THR A 267 -11.18 -25.85 7.54
C THR A 267 -11.55 -26.06 8.99
N VAL A 268 -12.81 -25.77 9.34
CA VAL A 268 -13.39 -26.17 10.61
C VAL A 268 -13.32 -27.68 10.57
N MET A 269 -12.21 -28.22 11.08
CA MET A 269 -12.10 -29.57 11.54
C MET A 269 -13.16 -29.65 12.64
N ILE A 270 -14.36 -30.02 12.24
CA ILE A 270 -15.33 -30.55 13.17
C ILE A 270 -14.69 -31.84 13.67
N GLU A 271 -13.97 -31.74 14.78
CA GLU A 271 -13.76 -32.85 15.69
C GLU A 271 -15.13 -33.30 16.20
N ASN A 272 -15.89 -33.99 15.34
CA ASN A 272 -16.92 -34.89 15.82
C ASN A 272 -16.19 -36.21 16.11
N ILE A 273 -15.56 -36.23 17.27
CA ILE A 273 -15.39 -37.48 18.01
C ILE A 273 -16.78 -37.76 18.58
N ASP A 274 -17.47 -38.71 17.97
CA ASP A 274 -18.39 -39.66 18.61
C ASP A 274 -18.58 -40.89 17.69
#